data_AF-A0A966DJN5-F1
#
_entry.id   AF-A0A966DJN5-F1
#
_cell.length_a   1.000
_cell.length_b   1.000
_cell.length_c   1.000
_cell.angle_alpha   90.00
_cell.angle_beta   90.00
_cell.angle_gamma   90.00
#
_symmetry.space_group_name_H-M   'P 1'
#
loop_
_entity.id
_entity.type
_entity.pdbx_description
1 polymer ?
#
loop_
_entity_poly.entity_id
_entity_poly.type
_entity_poly.pdbx_seq_one_letter_code
_entity_poly.pdbx_strand_id
1 'polypeptide(L)'
;MITNGLRAEATEAEAWEFHKQLQAGGVSYVGPERAEAAPGQQRSAEPPPQPAPQAPAVDPVEAIKAALAADRQRAAEIEDVCTIAGMEPQAIRSLVVAGTSVDEARKAALEHIRKTSVPFGPGAASGAQVGLEAPEKFRAAALDGLLMRCGRTVDKPADGAREFRGMRMLDIVRECLELSGVRTRGMDPRAIASRALTAASTSDFANLLGALVNKTLIGAYNEAPATWRVLVARSDASDFKTKYAIKLSGAPDLVAKNENGEFQTAEFSDSKESYGISTRGRIIRLTREMIINDDLGGFNRIATAFGYAARRWENSVVYGLLTANGNMSDGNALFSSAHNNTLTAAALSADALGTARAKMRRQTGMKGEKLDVLAAYILTGPELETTAEILLRSPALPTATMSAGVYNPWAGKLTPVSDPLITDTNAWYLFANPAMYPVLEVAWLMGEEQPYIEEEAIFAADSIGILVRHDFGAGVVDHVGAVYNEGA
;
A
#
# COMPACT_ATOMS: atom_id res chain seq x y z
N MET A 1 -31.84 -4.18 45.29
CA MET A 1 -31.61 -2.81 44.79
C MET A 1 -32.33 -2.69 43.46
N ILE A 2 -33.38 -1.87 43.48
CA ILE A 2 -34.08 -1.36 42.31
C ILE A 2 -33.10 -0.43 41.60
N THR A 3 -33.03 -0.49 40.27
CA THR A 3 -32.76 0.71 39.45
C THR A 3 -33.21 0.41 38.02
N ASN A 4 -34.50 0.60 37.76
CA ASN A 4 -35.06 0.88 36.42
C ASN A 4 -35.16 -0.30 35.43
N GLY A 5 -35.94 -1.33 35.74
CA GLY A 5 -36.26 -2.38 34.76
C GLY A 5 -37.64 -2.97 34.96
N LEU A 6 -38.54 -2.74 34.01
CA LEU A 6 -39.86 -3.36 33.95
C LEU A 6 -39.71 -4.90 33.93
N ARG A 7 -40.56 -5.63 34.65
CA ARG A 7 -40.55 -7.10 34.64
C ARG A 7 -41.03 -7.62 33.27
N ALA A 8 -40.49 -8.76 32.82
CA ALA A 8 -40.76 -9.33 31.50
C ALA A 8 -42.24 -9.74 31.25
N GLU A 9 -43.05 -9.85 32.30
CA GLU A 9 -44.46 -10.25 32.25
C GLU A 9 -45.42 -9.08 32.50
N ALA A 10 -44.94 -7.83 32.47
CA ALA A 10 -45.78 -6.66 32.72
C ALA A 10 -46.82 -6.46 31.61
N THR A 11 -48.02 -6.05 32.02
CA THR A 11 -49.14 -5.77 31.10
C THR A 11 -48.94 -4.45 30.35
N GLU A 12 -49.61 -4.30 29.21
CA GLU A 12 -49.48 -3.12 28.33
C GLU A 12 -49.81 -1.80 29.06
N ALA A 13 -50.74 -1.85 30.03
CA ALA A 13 -51.08 -0.71 30.88
C ALA A 13 -49.95 -0.34 31.87
N GLU A 14 -49.27 -1.33 32.46
CA GLU A 14 -48.16 -1.10 33.40
C GLU A 14 -46.89 -0.61 32.67
N ALA A 15 -46.69 -1.05 31.43
CA ALA A 15 -45.63 -0.53 30.56
C ALA A 15 -45.85 0.94 30.19
N TRP A 16 -47.11 1.35 29.96
CA TRP A 16 -47.46 2.73 29.65
C TRP A 16 -47.28 3.69 30.84
N GLU A 17 -47.58 3.24 32.06
CA GLU A 17 -47.30 4.03 33.26
C GLU A 17 -45.81 4.20 33.53
N PHE A 18 -45.00 3.18 33.26
CA PHE A 18 -43.54 3.28 33.38
C PHE A 18 -42.93 4.22 32.32
N HIS A 19 -43.49 4.23 31.10
CA HIS A 19 -43.10 5.17 30.04
C HIS A 19 -43.35 6.64 30.44
N LYS A 20 -44.50 6.92 31.08
CA LYS A 20 -44.82 8.25 31.61
C LYS A 20 -43.86 8.69 32.73
N GLN A 21 -43.42 7.76 33.59
CA GLN A 21 -42.42 8.05 34.62
C GLN A 21 -41.03 8.37 34.04
N LEU A 22 -40.64 7.75 32.92
CA LEU A 22 -39.39 8.05 32.21
C LEU A 22 -39.41 9.42 31.51
N GLN A 23 -40.55 9.85 30.96
CA GLN A 23 -40.70 11.17 30.33
C GLN A 23 -40.58 12.34 31.32
N ALA A 24 -40.93 12.13 32.60
CA ALA A 24 -40.73 13.14 33.64
C ALA A 24 -39.24 13.39 33.99
N GLY A 25 -38.34 12.49 33.57
CA GLY A 25 -36.88 12.56 33.82
C GLY A 25 -36.04 13.29 32.77
N GLY A 26 -36.66 13.93 31.76
CA GLY A 26 -35.94 14.83 30.84
C GLY A 26 -34.98 14.17 29.85
N VAL A 27 -35.40 13.08 29.19
CA VAL A 27 -34.68 12.51 28.04
C VAL A 27 -35.61 12.48 26.84
N SER A 28 -35.28 13.18 25.75
CA SER A 28 -36.06 13.19 24.52
C SER A 28 -35.62 12.06 23.57
N TYR A 29 -36.60 11.36 23.01
CA TYR A 29 -36.42 10.38 21.95
C TYR A 29 -36.99 10.96 20.65
N VAL A 30 -36.22 10.89 19.55
CA VAL A 30 -36.64 11.31 18.21
C VAL A 30 -36.81 10.04 17.36
N GLY A 31 -38.06 9.64 17.13
CA GLY A 31 -38.45 8.53 16.27
C GLY A 31 -39.93 8.63 15.88
N PRO A 32 -40.37 8.04 14.75
CA PRO A 32 -41.65 8.35 14.11
C PRO A 32 -42.86 7.86 14.93
N GLU A 33 -43.85 8.75 15.07
CA GLU A 33 -45.07 8.55 15.86
C GLU A 33 -46.01 7.47 15.27
N ARG A 34 -46.54 6.61 16.15
CA ARG A 34 -47.66 5.70 15.88
C ARG A 34 -48.78 5.99 16.88
N ALA A 35 -49.98 6.28 16.39
CA ALA A 35 -51.15 6.54 17.23
C ALA A 35 -51.66 5.25 17.92
N GLU A 36 -51.91 5.35 19.23
CA GLU A 36 -52.43 4.30 20.11
C GLU A 36 -53.95 4.11 19.98
N ALA A 37 -54.39 2.85 20.12
CA ALA A 37 -55.76 2.47 20.42
C ALA A 37 -55.83 2.01 21.88
N ALA A 38 -56.86 2.43 22.62
CA ALA A 38 -57.04 2.07 24.04
C ALA A 38 -57.60 0.64 24.22
N PRO A 39 -57.07 -0.17 25.16
CA PRO A 39 -57.65 -1.45 25.55
C PRO A 39 -58.32 -1.40 26.94
N GLY A 40 -59.36 -2.24 27.11
CA GLY A 40 -59.79 -2.72 28.42
C GLY A 40 -61.26 -3.12 28.50
N GLN A 41 -61.57 -4.42 28.34
CA GLN A 41 -62.06 -5.29 29.44
C GLN A 41 -62.63 -6.63 28.93
N GLN A 42 -62.12 -7.74 29.49
CA GLN A 42 -62.68 -9.09 29.34
C GLN A 42 -63.51 -9.47 30.59
N ARG A 43 -64.74 -9.95 30.32
CA ARG A 43 -65.53 -11.08 30.88
C ARG A 43 -65.36 -11.44 32.37
N SER A 44 -66.42 -11.69 33.14
CA SER A 44 -67.49 -12.67 32.84
C SER A 44 -68.71 -12.58 33.78
N ALA A 45 -69.93 -12.74 33.23
CA ALA A 45 -70.98 -13.67 33.68
C ALA A 45 -72.19 -13.61 32.72
N GLU A 46 -72.63 -14.74 32.21
CA GLU A 46 -73.73 -14.89 31.24
C GLU A 46 -74.97 -15.51 31.93
N PRO A 47 -76.17 -14.95 31.70
CA PRO A 47 -77.43 -15.72 31.67
C PRO A 47 -78.12 -15.68 30.28
N PRO A 48 -79.09 -16.58 30.02
CA PRO A 48 -79.41 -17.19 28.71
C PRO A 48 -80.25 -16.31 27.74
N PRO A 49 -80.48 -16.75 26.48
CA PRO A 49 -80.60 -15.87 25.33
C PRO A 49 -81.97 -15.21 25.21
N GLN A 50 -81.97 -13.89 25.02
CA GLN A 50 -83.10 -13.11 24.53
C GLN A 50 -83.02 -12.95 23.00
N PRO A 51 -84.16 -12.81 22.30
CA PRO A 51 -84.22 -12.86 20.84
C PRO A 51 -83.45 -11.71 20.20
N ALA A 52 -82.72 -12.01 19.12
CA ALA A 52 -81.93 -11.03 18.37
C ALA A 52 -82.77 -9.81 17.91
N PRO A 53 -82.31 -8.57 18.14
CA PRO A 53 -82.93 -7.37 17.58
C PRO A 53 -82.66 -7.28 16.06
N GLN A 54 -83.69 -6.91 15.30
CA GLN A 54 -83.60 -6.62 13.86
C GLN A 54 -82.68 -5.42 13.62
N ALA A 55 -81.73 -5.56 12.68
CA ALA A 55 -80.86 -4.47 12.25
C ALA A 55 -81.67 -3.33 11.62
N PRO A 56 -81.36 -2.05 11.91
CA PRO A 56 -82.03 -0.92 11.29
C PRO A 56 -81.69 -0.87 9.79
N ALA A 57 -82.72 -0.71 8.96
CA ALA A 57 -82.61 -0.55 7.52
C ALA A 57 -81.82 0.73 7.18
N VAL A 58 -80.70 0.58 6.48
CA VAL A 58 -79.92 1.69 5.94
C VAL A 58 -80.70 2.32 4.79
N ASP A 59 -80.86 3.64 4.81
CA ASP A 59 -81.55 4.38 3.76
C ASP A 59 -80.92 4.11 2.38
N PRO A 60 -81.69 3.67 1.37
CA PRO A 60 -81.15 3.22 0.08
C PRO A 60 -80.41 4.32 -0.69
N VAL A 61 -80.66 5.60 -0.37
CA VAL A 61 -80.04 6.75 -1.05
C VAL A 61 -78.63 7.04 -0.54
N GLU A 62 -78.33 6.82 0.74
CA GLU A 62 -76.98 7.03 1.30
C GLU A 62 -76.02 5.90 0.89
N ALA A 63 -76.52 4.66 0.85
CA ALA A 63 -75.75 3.52 0.35
C ALA A 63 -75.32 3.69 -1.12
N ILE A 64 -76.19 4.25 -1.97
CA ILE A 64 -75.87 4.53 -3.39
C ILE A 64 -74.83 5.64 -3.52
N LYS A 65 -74.90 6.70 -2.71
CA LYS A 65 -73.90 7.79 -2.72
C LYS A 65 -72.53 7.32 -2.27
N ALA A 66 -72.46 6.47 -1.24
CA ALA A 66 -71.20 5.88 -0.78
C ALA A 66 -70.59 4.93 -1.82
N ALA A 67 -71.41 4.12 -2.50
CA ALA A 67 -70.96 3.24 -3.57
C ALA A 67 -70.41 4.02 -4.78
N LEU A 68 -71.06 5.12 -5.18
CA LEU A 68 -70.58 6.00 -6.25
C LEU A 68 -69.28 6.74 -5.90
N ALA A 69 -69.09 7.13 -4.63
CA ALA A 69 -67.86 7.75 -4.17
C ALA A 69 -66.68 6.76 -4.18
N ALA A 70 -66.91 5.53 -3.71
CA ALA A 70 -65.92 4.46 -3.78
C ALA A 70 -65.54 4.09 -5.22
N ASP A 71 -66.51 4.10 -6.14
CA ASP A 71 -66.26 3.80 -7.55
C ASP A 71 -65.42 4.88 -8.25
N ARG A 72 -65.65 6.17 -7.90
CA ARG A 72 -64.82 7.29 -8.39
C ARG A 72 -63.40 7.22 -7.87
N GLN A 73 -63.20 6.87 -6.60
CA GLN A 73 -61.87 6.75 -6.01
C GLN A 73 -61.10 5.59 -6.64
N ARG A 74 -61.78 4.45 -6.87
CA ARG A 74 -61.23 3.32 -7.62
C ARG A 74 -60.81 3.71 -9.04
N ALA A 75 -61.66 4.43 -9.77
CA ALA A 75 -61.34 4.87 -11.13
C ALA A 75 -60.10 5.79 -11.16
N ALA A 76 -60.01 6.73 -10.22
CA ALA A 76 -58.86 7.63 -10.11
C ALA A 76 -57.55 6.88 -9.81
N GLU A 77 -57.57 5.91 -8.89
CA GLU A 77 -56.39 5.10 -8.56
C GLU A 77 -55.94 4.23 -9.75
N ILE A 78 -56.88 3.70 -10.54
CA ILE A 78 -56.56 2.94 -11.76
C ILE A 78 -55.94 3.86 -12.82
N GLU A 79 -56.48 5.06 -13.00
CA GLU A 79 -55.93 6.05 -13.93
C GLU A 79 -54.50 6.46 -13.54
N ASP A 80 -54.25 6.77 -12.27
CA ASP A 80 -52.92 7.17 -11.80
C ASP A 80 -51.88 6.05 -12.00
N VAL A 81 -52.20 4.82 -11.59
CA VAL A 81 -51.28 3.67 -11.70
C VAL A 81 -50.97 3.35 -13.16
N CYS A 82 -51.98 3.34 -14.03
CA CYS A 82 -51.78 2.99 -15.43
C CYS A 82 -51.10 4.13 -16.23
N THR A 83 -51.29 5.39 -15.82
CA THR A 83 -50.59 6.54 -16.41
C THR A 83 -49.11 6.54 -16.05
N ILE A 84 -48.76 6.25 -14.78
CA ILE A 84 -47.37 6.08 -14.33
C ILE A 84 -46.68 4.93 -15.08
N ALA A 85 -47.41 3.85 -15.37
CA ALA A 85 -46.93 2.72 -16.14
C ALA A 85 -46.78 2.97 -17.65
N GLY A 86 -47.18 4.16 -18.15
CA GLY A 86 -47.06 4.53 -19.55
C GLY A 86 -48.07 3.86 -20.49
N MET A 87 -49.21 3.37 -19.96
CA MET A 87 -50.25 2.73 -20.76
C MET A 87 -51.01 3.74 -21.63
N GLU A 88 -51.47 3.32 -22.80
CA GLU A 88 -52.22 4.18 -23.71
C GLU A 88 -53.60 4.56 -23.12
N PRO A 89 -54.06 5.83 -23.26
CA PRO A 89 -55.31 6.31 -22.66
C PRO A 89 -56.56 5.48 -23.00
N GLN A 90 -56.61 4.83 -24.17
CA GLN A 90 -57.71 3.93 -24.55
C GLN A 90 -57.73 2.63 -23.73
N ALA A 91 -56.56 2.08 -23.40
CA ALA A 91 -56.45 0.88 -22.56
C ALA A 91 -56.85 1.18 -21.11
N ILE A 92 -56.44 2.34 -20.59
CA ILE A 92 -56.83 2.81 -19.24
C ILE A 92 -58.35 2.94 -19.14
N ARG A 93 -58.98 3.59 -20.14
CA ARG A 93 -60.44 3.75 -20.19
C ARG A 93 -61.18 2.41 -20.24
N SER A 94 -60.63 1.40 -20.92
CA SER A 94 -61.23 0.07 -20.97
C SER A 94 -61.24 -0.65 -19.62
N LEU A 95 -60.20 -0.46 -18.79
CA LEU A 95 -60.09 -1.05 -17.45
C LEU A 95 -61.08 -0.39 -16.47
N VAL A 96 -61.23 0.92 -16.55
CA VAL A 96 -62.20 1.67 -15.73
C VAL A 96 -63.64 1.26 -16.08
N VAL A 97 -63.97 1.14 -17.38
CA VAL A 97 -65.32 0.76 -17.83
C VAL A 97 -65.64 -0.72 -17.57
N ALA A 98 -64.65 -1.62 -17.65
CA ALA A 98 -64.82 -3.05 -17.35
C ALA A 98 -65.05 -3.33 -15.86
N GLY A 99 -64.85 -2.32 -15.00
CA GLY A 99 -65.07 -2.47 -13.58
C GLY A 99 -64.05 -3.37 -12.89
N THR A 100 -62.80 -3.41 -13.38
CA THR A 100 -61.72 -4.19 -12.74
C THR A 100 -61.33 -3.64 -11.37
N SER A 101 -60.81 -4.52 -10.51
CA SER A 101 -60.28 -4.09 -9.20
C SER A 101 -58.94 -3.35 -9.35
N VAL A 102 -58.57 -2.52 -8.36
CA VAL A 102 -57.30 -1.77 -8.36
C VAL A 102 -56.10 -2.72 -8.43
N ASP A 103 -56.18 -3.90 -7.81
CA ASP A 103 -55.10 -4.87 -7.80
C ASP A 103 -54.91 -5.58 -9.15
N GLU A 104 -55.99 -5.80 -9.90
CA GLU A 104 -55.91 -6.32 -11.27
C GLU A 104 -55.35 -5.28 -12.24
N ALA A 105 -55.73 -4.01 -12.06
CA ALA A 105 -55.15 -2.90 -12.82
C ALA A 105 -53.65 -2.73 -12.53
N ARG A 106 -53.21 -2.86 -11.26
CA ARG A 106 -51.79 -2.88 -10.89
C ARG A 106 -51.02 -4.02 -11.55
N LYS A 107 -51.59 -5.23 -11.57
CA LYS A 107 -50.98 -6.39 -12.26
C LYS A 107 -50.87 -6.16 -13.76
N ALA A 108 -51.90 -5.59 -14.39
CA ALA A 108 -51.88 -5.26 -15.82
C ALA A 108 -50.85 -4.16 -16.14
N ALA A 109 -50.74 -3.14 -15.30
CA ALA A 109 -49.74 -2.08 -15.40
C ALA A 109 -48.31 -2.63 -15.25
N LEU A 110 -48.06 -3.52 -14.29
CA LEU A 110 -46.78 -4.21 -14.11
C LEU A 110 -46.40 -5.08 -15.32
N GLU A 111 -47.36 -5.82 -15.87
CA GLU A 111 -47.11 -6.63 -17.07
C GLU A 111 -46.90 -5.76 -18.31
N HIS A 112 -47.54 -4.59 -18.39
CA HIS A 112 -47.29 -3.60 -19.43
C HIS A 112 -45.87 -3.02 -19.31
N ILE A 113 -45.44 -2.62 -18.11
CA ILE A 113 -44.05 -2.19 -17.86
C ILE A 113 -43.08 -3.31 -18.23
N ARG A 114 -43.38 -4.56 -17.90
CA ARG A 114 -42.52 -5.71 -18.26
C ARG A 114 -42.40 -5.91 -19.77
N LYS A 115 -43.45 -5.65 -20.55
CA LYS A 115 -43.45 -5.80 -22.01
C LYS A 115 -42.85 -4.59 -22.73
N THR A 116 -43.02 -3.39 -22.18
CA THR A 116 -42.58 -2.12 -22.77
C THR A 116 -41.18 -1.72 -22.30
N SER A 117 -40.74 -2.20 -21.13
CA SER A 117 -39.34 -2.08 -20.73
C SER A 117 -38.49 -2.93 -21.67
N VAL A 118 -37.67 -2.25 -22.46
CA VAL A 118 -36.61 -2.91 -23.21
C VAL A 118 -35.73 -3.62 -22.19
N PRO A 119 -35.54 -4.95 -22.28
CA PRO A 119 -34.48 -5.59 -21.51
C PRO A 119 -33.20 -4.86 -21.88
N PHE A 120 -32.47 -4.34 -20.89
CA PHE A 120 -31.09 -3.91 -21.12
C PHE A 120 -30.37 -5.07 -21.80
N GLY A 121 -30.11 -4.91 -23.10
CA GLY A 121 -29.57 -5.97 -23.93
C GLY A 121 -28.18 -6.38 -23.43
N PRO A 122 -27.76 -7.65 -23.66
CA PRO A 122 -26.42 -8.10 -23.35
C PRO A 122 -25.43 -7.32 -24.23
N GLY A 123 -24.94 -6.19 -23.72
CA GLY A 123 -24.13 -5.24 -24.46
C GLY A 123 -24.13 -3.82 -23.86
N ALA A 124 -25.18 -3.46 -23.11
CA ALA A 124 -25.18 -2.28 -22.25
C ALA A 124 -25.01 -2.72 -20.80
N ALA A 125 -23.84 -3.29 -20.49
CA ALA A 125 -23.39 -3.35 -19.12
C ALA A 125 -23.08 -1.91 -18.68
N SER A 126 -24.10 -1.18 -18.21
CA SER A 126 -23.86 -0.35 -17.03
C SER A 126 -23.68 -1.34 -15.89
N GLY A 127 -22.54 -2.03 -15.91
CA GLY A 127 -22.04 -2.72 -14.76
C GLY A 127 -21.85 -1.63 -13.73
N ALA A 128 -22.79 -1.53 -12.80
CA ALA A 128 -22.44 -1.22 -11.43
C ALA A 128 -21.55 -2.37 -10.92
N GLN A 129 -20.35 -2.48 -11.52
CA GLN A 129 -19.19 -2.92 -10.78
C GLN A 129 -19.09 -1.92 -9.64
N VAL A 130 -19.08 -2.43 -8.42
CA VAL A 130 -18.42 -1.74 -7.33
C VAL A 130 -16.98 -1.54 -7.79
N GLY A 131 -16.69 -0.38 -8.38
CA GLY A 131 -15.50 -0.16 -9.19
C GLY A 131 -15.37 1.29 -9.63
N LEU A 132 -14.10 1.70 -9.75
CA LEU A 132 -13.57 3.04 -10.02
C LEU A 132 -14.48 3.97 -10.84
N GLU A 133 -14.51 5.26 -10.48
CA GLU A 133 -15.28 6.29 -11.19
C GLU A 133 -14.80 6.45 -12.65
N ALA A 134 -15.64 7.02 -13.53
CA ALA A 134 -15.29 7.27 -14.94
C ALA A 134 -13.90 7.94 -15.16
N PRO A 135 -13.49 9.00 -14.42
CA PRO A 135 -12.15 9.57 -14.53
C PRO A 135 -11.03 8.63 -14.05
N GLU A 136 -11.30 7.80 -13.06
CA GLU A 136 -10.31 6.84 -12.54
C GLU A 136 -10.07 5.68 -13.54
N LYS A 137 -11.13 5.21 -14.20
CA LYS A 137 -11.03 4.22 -15.30
C LYS A 137 -10.21 4.77 -16.46
N PHE A 138 -10.46 6.03 -16.85
CA PHE A 138 -9.65 6.72 -17.85
C PHE A 138 -8.17 6.79 -17.44
N ARG A 139 -7.87 7.24 -16.21
CA ARG A 139 -6.48 7.34 -15.73
C ARG A 139 -5.77 5.98 -15.75
N ALA A 140 -6.44 4.92 -15.29
CA ALA A 140 -5.87 3.58 -15.28
C ALA A 140 -5.58 3.07 -16.71
N ALA A 141 -6.52 3.24 -17.64
CA ALA A 141 -6.36 2.86 -19.05
C ALA A 141 -5.27 3.68 -19.75
N ALA A 142 -5.28 5.00 -19.57
CA ALA A 142 -4.27 5.89 -20.14
C ALA A 142 -2.87 5.58 -19.59
N LEU A 143 -2.73 5.34 -18.29
CA LEU A 143 -1.45 5.02 -17.65
C LEU A 143 -0.89 3.70 -18.18
N ASP A 144 -1.69 2.63 -18.22
CA ASP A 144 -1.24 1.33 -18.73
C ASP A 144 -0.92 1.39 -20.23
N GLY A 145 -1.70 2.15 -21.02
CA GLY A 145 -1.41 2.38 -22.43
C GLY A 145 -0.09 3.12 -22.66
N LEU A 146 0.19 4.15 -21.87
CA LEU A 146 1.45 4.88 -21.90
C LEU A 146 2.64 4.01 -21.46
N LEU A 147 2.47 3.16 -20.44
CA LEU A 147 3.50 2.21 -20.02
C LEU A 147 3.82 1.19 -21.11
N MET A 148 2.80 0.65 -21.78
CA MET A 148 2.98 -0.25 -22.93
C MET A 148 3.65 0.43 -24.11
N ARG A 149 3.32 1.71 -24.36
CA ARG A 149 3.97 2.52 -25.40
C ARG A 149 5.46 2.67 -25.11
N CYS A 150 5.81 2.82 -23.83
CA CYS A 150 7.19 2.91 -23.38
C CYS A 150 7.92 1.55 -23.30
N GLY A 151 7.30 0.46 -23.76
CA GLY A 151 7.92 -0.86 -23.83
C GLY A 151 7.92 -1.64 -22.51
N ARG A 152 7.18 -1.19 -21.48
CA ARG A 152 7.01 -1.97 -20.25
C ARG A 152 5.86 -2.96 -20.38
N THR A 153 6.05 -4.15 -19.82
CA THR A 153 5.01 -5.18 -19.74
C THR A 153 4.08 -4.87 -18.57
N VAL A 154 2.77 -4.85 -18.83
CA VAL A 154 1.74 -4.74 -17.81
C VAL A 154 0.98 -6.05 -17.78
N ASP A 155 1.06 -6.79 -16.66
CA ASP A 155 0.50 -8.15 -16.55
C ASP A 155 -1.01 -8.19 -16.70
N LYS A 156 -1.70 -7.17 -16.16
CA LYS A 156 -3.16 -7.01 -16.23
C LYS A 156 -3.50 -5.57 -16.61
N PRO A 157 -3.52 -5.26 -17.92
CA PRO A 157 -3.87 -3.93 -18.39
C PRO A 157 -5.32 -3.59 -18.06
N ALA A 158 -5.57 -2.35 -17.69
CA ALA A 158 -6.93 -1.83 -17.59
C ALA A 158 -7.68 -1.90 -18.94
N ASP A 159 -9.00 -2.04 -18.88
CA ASP A 159 -9.87 -2.05 -20.06
C ASP A 159 -9.69 -0.74 -20.86
N GLY A 160 -9.49 -0.85 -22.17
CA GLY A 160 -9.21 0.32 -23.04
C GLY A 160 -7.74 0.76 -23.10
N ALA A 161 -6.83 0.18 -22.30
CA ALA A 161 -5.41 0.60 -22.28
C ALA A 161 -4.70 0.51 -23.65
N ARG A 162 -5.12 -0.42 -24.52
CA ARG A 162 -4.55 -0.58 -25.86
C ARG A 162 -4.86 0.60 -26.79
N GLU A 163 -5.94 1.32 -26.56
CA GLU A 163 -6.35 2.48 -27.36
C GLU A 163 -5.36 3.64 -27.13
N PHE A 164 -5.00 3.87 -25.85
CA PHE A 164 -4.04 4.89 -25.44
C PHE A 164 -2.60 4.60 -25.85
N ARG A 165 -2.25 3.34 -26.17
CA ARG A 165 -0.91 2.98 -26.65
C ARG A 165 -0.54 3.67 -27.96
N GLY A 166 -1.51 3.88 -28.85
CA GLY A 166 -1.32 4.47 -30.17
C GLY A 166 -1.53 5.99 -30.22
N MET A 167 -2.04 6.60 -29.14
CA MET A 167 -2.33 8.03 -29.10
C MET A 167 -1.08 8.88 -28.89
N ARG A 168 -1.09 10.08 -29.46
CA ARG A 168 -0.09 11.11 -29.16
C ARG A 168 -0.37 11.72 -27.81
N MET A 169 0.67 12.22 -27.14
CA MET A 169 0.52 12.91 -25.85
C MET A 169 -0.47 14.08 -25.94
N LEU A 170 -0.49 14.83 -27.04
CA LEU A 170 -1.46 15.90 -27.27
C LEU A 170 -2.92 15.43 -27.32
N ASP A 171 -3.18 14.22 -27.82
CA ASP A 171 -4.53 13.67 -27.88
C ASP A 171 -4.98 13.17 -26.49
N ILE A 172 -4.06 12.60 -25.71
CA ILE A 172 -4.32 12.25 -24.29
C ILE A 172 -4.59 13.52 -23.47
N VAL A 173 -3.79 14.56 -23.67
CA VAL A 173 -4.02 15.89 -23.07
C VAL A 173 -5.39 16.42 -23.46
N ARG A 174 -5.80 16.25 -24.73
CA ARG A 174 -7.12 16.68 -25.18
C ARG A 174 -8.23 15.98 -24.40
N GLU A 175 -8.14 14.66 -24.22
CA GLU A 175 -9.12 13.91 -23.43
C GLU A 175 -9.12 14.34 -21.95
N CYS A 176 -7.95 14.57 -21.34
CA CYS A 176 -7.88 15.13 -19.99
C CYS A 176 -8.56 16.51 -19.88
N LEU A 177 -8.37 17.38 -20.89
CA LEU A 177 -8.99 18.71 -20.93
C LEU A 177 -10.51 18.62 -21.14
N GLU A 178 -10.99 17.69 -21.96
CA GLU A 178 -12.43 17.49 -22.18
C GLU A 178 -13.11 16.90 -20.94
N LEU A 179 -12.44 15.98 -20.22
CA LEU A 179 -12.91 15.44 -18.94
C LEU A 179 -13.03 16.51 -17.85
N SER A 180 -12.14 17.50 -17.86
CA SER A 180 -12.22 18.69 -16.99
C SER A 180 -13.20 19.76 -17.49
N GLY A 181 -13.99 19.48 -18.53
CA GLY A 181 -15.02 20.38 -19.05
C GLY A 181 -14.50 21.47 -19.98
N VAL A 182 -13.23 21.44 -20.37
CA VAL A 182 -12.63 22.40 -21.31
C VAL A 182 -12.89 21.95 -22.74
N ARG A 183 -13.66 22.75 -23.49
CA ARG A 183 -13.91 22.49 -24.91
C ARG A 183 -12.63 22.69 -25.73
N THR A 184 -12.01 21.63 -26.20
CA THR A 184 -10.74 21.68 -26.97
C THR A 184 -10.93 21.88 -28.47
N ARG A 185 -12.16 21.68 -28.98
CA ARG A 185 -12.48 21.75 -30.41
C ARG A 185 -12.20 23.13 -30.98
N GLY A 186 -11.28 23.20 -31.94
CA GLY A 186 -10.83 24.45 -32.58
C GLY A 186 -9.57 25.08 -31.96
N MET A 187 -9.00 24.47 -30.92
CA MET A 187 -7.72 24.91 -30.37
C MET A 187 -6.56 24.40 -31.22
N ASP A 188 -5.56 25.26 -31.39
CA ASP A 188 -4.29 24.84 -31.97
C ASP A 188 -3.47 23.99 -30.97
N PRO A 189 -2.54 23.15 -31.45
CA PRO A 189 -1.73 22.27 -30.59
C PRO A 189 -0.95 23.01 -29.50
N ARG A 190 -0.55 24.26 -29.76
CA ARG A 190 0.17 25.10 -28.81
C ARG A 190 -0.75 25.56 -27.68
N ALA A 191 -1.98 25.98 -27.99
CA ALA A 191 -2.98 26.31 -26.99
C ALA A 191 -3.37 25.10 -26.13
N ILE A 192 -3.49 23.91 -26.72
CA ILE A 192 -3.75 22.65 -25.99
C ILE A 192 -2.61 22.35 -25.01
N ALA A 193 -1.36 22.37 -25.48
CA ALA A 193 -0.20 22.12 -24.63
C ALA A 193 -0.03 23.17 -23.53
N SER A 194 -0.26 24.46 -23.83
CA SER A 194 -0.23 25.52 -22.80
C SER A 194 -1.26 25.28 -21.70
N ARG A 195 -2.49 24.89 -22.09
CA ARG A 195 -3.57 24.66 -21.13
C ARG A 195 -3.30 23.44 -20.24
N ALA A 196 -2.62 22.44 -20.77
CA ALA A 196 -2.16 21.28 -20.00
C ALA A 196 -1.16 21.66 -18.89
N LEU A 197 -0.43 22.76 -19.06
CA LEU A 197 0.61 23.24 -18.15
C LEU A 197 0.10 24.27 -17.14
N THR A 198 -1.09 24.84 -17.34
CA THR A 198 -1.69 25.83 -16.45
C THR A 198 -2.51 25.20 -15.31
N ALA A 199 -2.25 25.65 -14.08
CA ALA A 199 -2.72 25.14 -12.79
C ALA A 199 -4.24 24.84 -12.64
N ALA A 200 -5.10 25.43 -13.48
CA ALA A 200 -6.56 25.28 -13.41
C ALA A 200 -7.12 24.11 -14.24
N SER A 201 -6.30 23.47 -15.09
CA SER A 201 -6.70 22.35 -15.97
C SER A 201 -5.79 21.13 -15.84
N THR A 202 -4.92 21.14 -14.81
CA THR A 202 -3.73 20.29 -14.63
C THR A 202 -3.94 19.02 -13.84
N SER A 203 -5.03 18.86 -13.08
CA SER A 203 -5.12 17.76 -12.11
C SER A 203 -4.99 16.40 -12.77
N ASP A 204 -5.74 16.12 -13.83
CA ASP A 204 -5.76 14.76 -14.38
C ASP A 204 -4.53 14.42 -15.24
N PHE A 205 -4.03 15.37 -16.05
CA PHE A 205 -2.86 15.12 -16.89
C PHE A 205 -1.56 15.10 -16.10
N ALA A 206 -1.37 16.01 -15.13
CA ALA A 206 -0.20 15.99 -14.26
C ALA A 206 -0.19 14.69 -13.44
N ASN A 207 -1.29 14.38 -12.73
CA ASN A 207 -1.39 13.15 -11.95
C ASN A 207 -1.15 11.87 -12.79
N LEU A 208 -1.61 11.85 -14.05
CA LEU A 208 -1.33 10.74 -14.97
C LEU A 208 0.17 10.60 -15.26
N LEU A 209 0.81 11.72 -15.62
CA LEU A 209 2.24 11.78 -15.90
C LEU A 209 3.07 11.41 -14.68
N GLY A 210 2.67 11.93 -13.52
CA GLY A 210 3.14 11.55 -12.21
C GLY A 210 3.14 10.07 -11.98
N ALA A 211 1.96 9.45 -12.05
CA ALA A 211 1.81 8.02 -11.85
C ALA A 211 2.62 7.19 -12.87
N LEU A 212 2.74 7.65 -14.12
CA LEU A 212 3.62 7.04 -15.13
C LEU A 212 5.09 7.11 -14.70
N VAL A 213 5.57 8.28 -14.29
CA VAL A 213 6.95 8.47 -13.81
C VAL A 213 7.21 7.66 -12.56
N ASN A 214 6.31 7.67 -11.59
CA ASN A 214 6.44 6.90 -10.37
C ASN A 214 6.56 5.40 -10.67
N LYS A 215 5.66 4.83 -11.48
CA LYS A 215 5.69 3.39 -11.81
C LYS A 215 6.92 3.00 -12.62
N THR A 216 7.38 3.87 -13.53
CA THR A 216 8.61 3.61 -14.30
C THR A 216 9.86 3.72 -13.42
N LEU A 217 9.89 4.69 -12.53
CA LEU A 217 10.99 4.94 -11.60
C LEU A 217 11.12 3.81 -10.56
N ILE A 218 10.01 3.42 -9.92
CA ILE A 218 9.97 2.29 -8.99
C ILE A 218 10.35 0.99 -9.71
N GLY A 219 9.83 0.78 -10.92
CA GLY A 219 10.20 -0.38 -11.73
C GLY A 219 11.71 -0.45 -12.00
N ALA A 220 12.32 0.68 -12.37
CA ALA A 220 13.77 0.75 -12.60
C ALA A 220 14.58 0.59 -11.30
N TYR A 221 14.11 1.14 -10.18
CA TYR A 221 14.73 0.98 -8.87
C TYR A 221 14.74 -0.48 -8.40
N ASN A 222 13.64 -1.20 -8.62
CA ASN A 222 13.53 -2.62 -8.25
C ASN A 222 14.34 -3.55 -9.15
N GLU A 223 14.49 -3.20 -10.44
CA GLU A 223 15.33 -3.95 -11.39
C GLU A 223 16.83 -3.76 -11.11
N ALA A 224 17.20 -2.64 -10.48
CA ALA A 224 18.59 -2.34 -10.14
C ALA A 224 19.10 -3.26 -9.00
N PRO A 225 20.24 -3.95 -9.20
CA PRO A 225 20.78 -4.88 -8.20
C PRO A 225 21.25 -4.14 -6.94
N ALA A 226 20.86 -4.66 -5.76
CA ALA A 226 21.47 -4.30 -4.47
C ALA A 226 22.06 -5.52 -3.79
N THR A 227 23.35 -5.70 -4.06
CA THR A 227 24.23 -6.70 -3.45
C THR A 227 24.38 -6.49 -1.94
N TRP A 228 24.36 -5.24 -1.46
CA TRP A 228 24.56 -4.91 -0.05
C TRP A 228 23.41 -5.31 0.87
N ARG A 229 22.19 -5.54 0.35
CA ARG A 229 20.99 -5.83 1.17
C ARG A 229 21.15 -7.06 2.07
N VAL A 230 21.99 -8.03 1.68
CA VAL A 230 22.24 -9.24 2.48
C VAL A 230 23.25 -9.03 3.61
N LEU A 231 24.03 -7.95 3.56
CA LEU A 231 25.12 -7.65 4.50
C LEU A 231 24.72 -6.71 5.63
N VAL A 232 23.61 -5.98 5.46
CA VAL A 232 23.20 -4.91 6.37
C VAL A 232 21.97 -5.30 7.19
N ALA A 233 21.85 -4.76 8.39
CA ALA A 233 20.60 -4.76 9.14
C ALA A 233 19.70 -3.61 8.66
N ARG A 234 18.39 -3.89 8.59
CA ARG A 234 17.38 -2.89 8.26
C ARG A 234 16.85 -2.25 9.53
N SER A 235 16.67 -0.94 9.47
CA SER A 235 15.90 -0.20 10.45
C SER A 235 15.15 0.96 9.80
N ASP A 236 14.28 1.60 10.57
CA ASP A 236 13.57 2.79 10.13
C ASP A 236 13.98 3.97 11.02
N ALA A 237 13.94 5.19 10.49
CA ALA A 237 14.09 6.42 11.27
C ALA A 237 12.83 7.27 11.18
N SER A 238 12.39 7.80 12.31
CA SER A 238 11.20 8.66 12.36
C SER A 238 11.47 10.11 11.95
N ASP A 239 12.73 10.56 12.04
CA ASP A 239 13.14 11.93 11.72
C ASP A 239 14.56 11.96 11.13
N PHE A 240 15.00 13.16 10.72
CA PHE A 240 16.33 13.42 10.17
C PHE A 240 17.41 13.63 11.25
N LYS A 241 17.08 13.48 12.54
CA LYS A 241 18.09 13.65 13.58
C LYS A 241 19.07 12.48 13.53
N THR A 242 20.25 12.71 14.11
CA THR A 242 21.23 11.66 14.29
C THR A 242 20.59 10.50 15.03
N LYS A 243 20.54 9.35 14.36
CA LYS A 243 20.14 8.08 14.92
C LYS A 243 21.30 7.49 15.69
N TYR A 244 20.98 6.88 16.82
CA TYR A 244 21.96 6.24 17.69
C TYR A 244 21.71 4.75 17.73
N ALA A 245 22.69 3.98 17.26
CA ALA A 245 22.71 2.54 17.43
C ALA A 245 23.42 2.24 18.76
N ILE A 246 22.63 1.87 19.77
CA ILE A 246 23.14 1.56 21.11
C ILE A 246 23.36 0.05 21.20
N LYS A 247 24.60 -0.33 21.49
CA LYS A 247 24.98 -1.71 21.78
C LYS A 247 25.12 -1.88 23.29
N LEU A 248 24.44 -2.88 23.84
CA LEU A 248 24.63 -3.31 25.22
C LEU A 248 25.68 -4.43 25.26
N SER A 249 26.53 -4.44 26.29
CA SER A 249 27.47 -5.55 26.51
C SER A 249 26.73 -6.86 26.75
N GLY A 250 27.38 -7.98 26.42
CA GLY A 250 26.92 -9.29 26.86
C GLY A 250 26.79 -9.34 28.39
N ALA A 251 25.92 -10.23 28.87
CA ALA A 251 25.87 -10.51 30.30
C ALA A 251 27.22 -11.11 30.74
N PRO A 252 27.81 -10.64 31.85
CA PRO A 252 29.04 -11.23 32.38
C PRO A 252 28.80 -12.68 32.77
N ASP A 253 29.86 -13.50 32.66
CA ASP A 253 29.80 -14.92 33.01
C ASP A 253 29.37 -15.13 34.47
N LEU A 254 28.63 -16.20 34.72
CA LEU A 254 28.19 -16.57 36.06
C LEU A 254 29.39 -16.97 36.92
N VAL A 255 29.65 -16.20 37.98
CA VAL A 255 30.71 -16.50 38.94
C VAL A 255 30.18 -17.47 40.00
N ALA A 256 30.98 -18.50 40.33
CA ALA A 256 30.63 -19.46 41.37
C ALA A 256 30.47 -18.76 42.73
N LYS A 257 29.35 -19.02 43.39
CA LYS A 257 29.06 -18.52 44.73
C LYS A 257 29.76 -19.42 45.77
N ASN A 258 30.56 -18.82 46.65
CA ASN A 258 31.07 -19.53 47.84
C ASN A 258 29.91 -19.82 48.80
N GLU A 259 29.99 -20.90 49.60
CA GLU A 259 28.88 -21.39 50.44
C GLU A 259 28.26 -20.31 51.36
N ASN A 260 29.03 -19.28 51.73
CA ASN A 260 28.56 -18.12 52.52
C ASN A 260 28.81 -16.76 51.82
N GLY A 261 29.14 -16.73 50.53
CA GLY A 261 29.37 -15.50 49.77
C GLY A 261 28.08 -14.86 49.24
N GLU A 262 28.12 -13.58 48.87
CA GLU A 262 27.02 -12.92 48.15
C GLU A 262 27.16 -13.12 46.63
N PHE A 263 26.03 -13.06 45.90
CA PHE A 263 26.06 -13.04 44.44
C PHE A 263 26.62 -11.69 43.97
N GLN A 264 27.54 -11.72 43.00
CA GLN A 264 28.05 -10.49 42.40
C GLN A 264 27.00 -9.87 41.48
N THR A 265 26.82 -8.56 41.58
CA THR A 265 25.93 -7.80 40.68
C THR A 265 26.54 -7.74 39.29
N ALA A 266 25.78 -8.15 38.28
CA ALA A 266 26.18 -8.00 36.89
C ALA A 266 26.18 -6.52 36.50
N GLU A 267 27.33 -6.02 36.04
CA GLU A 267 27.44 -4.70 35.44
C GLU A 267 27.30 -4.82 33.92
N PHE A 268 26.55 -3.91 33.30
CA PHE A 268 26.47 -3.79 31.83
C PHE A 268 27.20 -2.52 31.39
N SER A 269 27.86 -2.58 30.24
CA SER A 269 28.39 -1.38 29.56
C SER A 269 27.61 -1.15 28.27
N ASP A 270 27.51 0.10 27.83
CA ASP A 270 26.93 0.47 26.54
C ASP A 270 27.98 1.14 25.65
N SER A 271 27.81 0.98 24.33
CA SER A 271 28.51 1.74 23.31
C SER A 271 27.49 2.30 22.33
N LYS A 272 27.82 3.43 21.73
CA LYS A 272 26.89 4.23 20.94
C LYS A 272 27.54 4.64 19.65
N GLU A 273 27.09 4.06 18.55
CA GLU A 273 27.40 4.55 17.21
C GLU A 273 26.28 5.47 16.72
N SER A 274 26.62 6.38 15.81
CA SER A 274 25.68 7.39 15.36
C SER A 274 25.78 7.64 13.87
N TYR A 275 24.63 7.76 13.21
CA TYR A 275 24.55 8.07 11.79
C TYR A 275 23.25 8.84 11.49
N GLY A 276 23.18 9.50 10.34
CA GLY A 276 22.03 10.30 9.93
C GLY A 276 21.48 9.87 8.59
N ILE A 277 20.21 10.17 8.35
CA ILE A 277 19.59 10.08 7.03
C ILE A 277 19.85 11.38 6.27
N SER A 278 20.09 11.25 4.96
CA SER A 278 20.19 12.39 4.06
C SER A 278 19.17 12.29 2.94
N THR A 279 18.61 13.43 2.55
CA THR A 279 17.73 13.54 1.39
C THR A 279 18.55 13.85 0.14
N ARG A 280 18.34 13.09 -0.93
CA ARG A 280 18.82 13.46 -2.28
C ARG A 280 17.66 13.51 -3.25
N GLY A 281 17.65 14.53 -4.10
CA GLY A 281 16.64 14.66 -5.12
C GLY A 281 17.06 15.54 -6.29
N ARG A 282 16.35 15.40 -7.40
CA ARG A 282 16.53 16.18 -8.63
C ARG A 282 15.17 16.43 -9.27
N ILE A 283 15.02 17.62 -9.86
CA ILE A 283 13.81 18.00 -10.59
C ILE A 283 14.00 17.65 -12.07
N ILE A 284 13.06 16.90 -12.61
CA ILE A 284 12.91 16.63 -14.03
C ILE A 284 11.83 17.57 -14.55
N ARG A 285 12.02 18.17 -15.73
CA ARG A 285 11.02 19.07 -16.31
C ARG A 285 10.47 18.46 -17.59
N LEU A 286 9.14 18.37 -17.68
CA LEU A 286 8.44 18.14 -18.93
C LEU A 286 8.05 19.49 -19.51
N THR A 287 8.72 19.91 -20.59
CA THR A 287 8.42 21.20 -21.23
C THR A 287 7.28 21.08 -22.23
N ARG A 288 6.69 22.22 -22.56
CA ARG A 288 5.69 22.32 -23.62
C ARG A 288 6.16 21.76 -24.96
N GLU A 289 7.42 22.00 -25.33
CA GLU A 289 7.98 21.48 -26.57
C GLU A 289 8.00 19.94 -26.57
N MET A 290 8.32 19.31 -25.44
CA MET A 290 8.29 17.85 -25.32
C MET A 290 6.88 17.29 -25.48
N ILE A 291 5.86 17.98 -24.95
CA ILE A 291 4.44 17.59 -25.12
C ILE A 291 4.03 17.68 -26.59
N ILE A 292 4.38 18.79 -27.26
CA ILE A 292 4.02 19.01 -28.67
C ILE A 292 4.76 18.03 -29.59
N ASN A 293 6.03 17.74 -29.30
CA ASN A 293 6.86 16.82 -30.05
C ASN A 293 6.63 15.35 -29.69
N ASP A 294 5.77 15.06 -28.71
CA ASP A 294 5.43 13.72 -28.25
C ASP A 294 6.66 12.90 -27.77
N ASP A 295 7.63 13.59 -27.12
CA ASP A 295 8.88 13.00 -26.64
C ASP A 295 8.74 12.32 -25.27
N LEU A 296 7.72 11.47 -25.16
CA LEU A 296 7.48 10.68 -23.95
C LEU A 296 8.56 9.61 -23.75
N GLY A 297 9.13 9.11 -24.85
CA GLY A 297 10.21 8.12 -24.82
C GLY A 297 11.48 8.68 -24.18
N GLY A 298 11.89 9.90 -24.54
CA GLY A 298 13.01 10.59 -23.91
C GLY A 298 12.75 10.86 -22.43
N PHE A 299 11.55 11.33 -22.09
CA PHE A 299 11.16 11.59 -20.71
C PHE A 299 11.18 10.33 -19.82
N ASN A 300 10.67 9.20 -20.32
CA ASN A 300 10.69 7.94 -19.57
C ASN A 300 12.10 7.38 -19.39
N ARG A 301 12.98 7.54 -20.39
CA ARG A 301 14.41 7.19 -20.23
C ARG A 301 15.06 7.96 -19.09
N ILE A 302 14.71 9.23 -18.93
CA ILE A 302 15.19 10.07 -17.82
C ILE A 302 14.67 9.51 -16.48
N ALA A 303 13.37 9.25 -16.35
CA ALA A 303 12.79 8.66 -15.14
C ALA A 303 13.44 7.31 -14.77
N THR A 304 13.63 6.45 -15.77
CA THR A 304 14.31 5.16 -15.62
C THR A 304 15.77 5.33 -15.16
N ALA A 305 16.51 6.28 -15.74
CA ALA A 305 17.86 6.59 -15.32
C ALA A 305 17.94 7.09 -13.87
N PHE A 306 16.94 7.84 -13.39
CA PHE A 306 16.86 8.26 -11.99
C PHE A 306 16.56 7.11 -11.03
N GLY A 307 15.74 6.13 -11.43
CA GLY A 307 15.54 4.90 -10.64
C GLY A 307 16.86 4.13 -10.43
N TYR A 308 17.64 3.95 -11.51
CA TYR A 308 18.98 3.36 -11.42
C TYR A 308 19.95 4.21 -10.60
N ALA A 309 19.88 5.55 -10.73
CA ALA A 309 20.74 6.46 -9.98
C ALA A 309 20.45 6.43 -8.47
N ALA A 310 19.18 6.34 -8.06
CA ALA A 310 18.80 6.18 -6.67
C ALA A 310 19.42 4.91 -6.06
N ARG A 311 19.33 3.76 -6.76
CA ARG A 311 19.93 2.52 -6.28
C ARG A 311 21.46 2.58 -6.21
N ARG A 312 22.10 3.12 -7.25
CA ARG A 312 23.55 3.33 -7.28
C ARG A 312 24.02 4.23 -6.13
N TRP A 313 23.23 5.23 -5.78
CA TRP A 313 23.53 6.08 -4.63
C TRP A 313 23.48 5.30 -3.32
N GLU A 314 22.45 4.48 -3.08
CA GLU A 314 22.41 3.60 -1.90
C GLU A 314 23.64 2.70 -1.83
N ASN A 315 23.99 2.02 -2.94
CA ASN A 315 25.19 1.18 -3.01
C ASN A 315 26.45 2.00 -2.65
N SER A 316 26.59 3.21 -3.19
CA SER A 316 27.74 4.08 -2.92
C SER A 316 27.84 4.51 -1.46
N VAL A 317 26.71 4.70 -0.77
CA VAL A 317 26.69 5.08 0.64
C VAL A 317 27.12 3.89 1.50
N VAL A 318 26.58 2.70 1.26
CA VAL A 318 26.91 1.51 2.07
C VAL A 318 28.36 1.07 1.86
N TYR A 319 28.77 0.84 0.61
CA TYR A 319 30.13 0.40 0.32
C TYR A 319 31.16 1.50 0.61
N GLY A 320 30.78 2.77 0.48
CA GLY A 320 31.60 3.90 0.88
C GLY A 320 32.02 3.86 2.35
N LEU A 321 31.16 3.36 3.25
CA LEU A 321 31.52 3.17 4.67
C LEU A 321 32.62 2.11 4.84
N LEU A 322 32.55 1.02 4.08
CA LEU A 322 33.54 -0.07 4.13
C LEU A 322 34.89 0.37 3.55
N THR A 323 34.88 1.03 2.38
CA THR A 323 36.12 1.47 1.72
C THR A 323 36.77 2.65 2.42
N ALA A 324 35.99 3.53 3.06
CA ALA A 324 36.54 4.66 3.81
C ALA A 324 37.24 4.21 5.11
N ASN A 325 36.82 3.08 5.68
CA ASN A 325 37.34 2.53 6.94
C ASN A 325 37.41 3.58 8.07
N GLY A 326 36.32 4.32 8.27
CA GLY A 326 36.26 5.43 9.22
C GLY A 326 36.39 4.99 10.68
N ASN A 327 36.74 5.94 11.55
CA ASN A 327 36.85 5.70 12.99
C ASN A 327 35.46 5.50 13.61
N MET A 328 35.36 4.52 14.50
CA MET A 328 34.20 4.27 15.35
C MET A 328 34.25 5.15 16.61
N SER A 329 33.22 5.06 17.46
CA SER A 329 33.09 5.85 18.69
C SER A 329 34.26 5.68 19.69
N ASP A 330 35.00 4.59 19.58
CA ASP A 330 36.18 4.28 20.41
C ASP A 330 37.49 4.91 19.88
N GLY A 331 37.43 5.60 18.74
CA GLY A 331 38.57 6.24 18.09
C GLY A 331 39.39 5.32 17.17
N ASN A 332 39.07 4.03 17.07
CA ASN A 332 39.73 3.08 16.16
C ASN A 332 38.97 2.98 14.83
N ALA A 333 39.69 2.75 13.72
CA ALA A 333 39.07 2.45 12.43
C ALA A 333 38.23 1.17 12.50
N LEU A 334 37.14 1.08 11.72
CA LEU A 334 36.26 -0.09 11.64
C LEU A 334 37.08 -1.38 11.53
N PHE A 335 37.98 -1.45 10.56
CA PHE A 335 38.97 -2.50 10.40
C PHE A 335 40.31 -2.05 10.97
N SER A 336 40.69 -2.63 12.10
CA SER A 336 41.94 -2.33 12.80
C SER A 336 42.50 -3.54 13.54
N SER A 337 43.78 -3.47 13.90
CA SER A 337 44.38 -4.45 14.80
C SER A 337 43.78 -4.41 16.21
N ALA A 338 43.36 -3.22 16.67
CA ALA A 338 42.72 -3.03 17.98
C ALA A 338 41.38 -3.77 18.08
N HIS A 339 40.58 -3.75 17.01
CA HIS A 339 39.34 -4.52 16.88
C HIS A 339 39.55 -6.01 16.59
N ASN A 340 40.80 -6.47 16.50
CA ASN A 340 41.15 -7.83 16.13
C ASN A 340 40.41 -8.32 14.88
N ASN A 341 40.20 -7.47 13.88
CA ASN A 341 39.41 -7.80 12.68
C ASN A 341 40.13 -7.60 11.35
N THR A 342 41.45 -7.38 11.36
CA THR A 342 42.30 -7.36 10.14
C THR A 342 43.22 -8.58 10.03
N LEU A 343 43.32 -9.21 8.87
CA LEU A 343 44.27 -10.29 8.62
C LEU A 343 45.61 -9.73 8.12
N THR A 344 46.66 -10.55 8.24
CA THR A 344 47.87 -10.31 7.47
C THR A 344 47.54 -10.49 5.98
N ALA A 345 48.00 -9.54 5.15
CA ALA A 345 47.87 -9.53 3.71
C ALA A 345 48.14 -10.93 3.11
N ALA A 346 47.11 -11.54 2.52
CA ALA A 346 47.18 -12.86 1.93
C ALA A 346 46.12 -13.03 0.83
N ALA A 347 46.50 -13.75 -0.24
CA ALA A 347 45.59 -14.10 -1.31
C ALA A 347 44.41 -14.94 -0.80
N LEU A 348 43.25 -14.78 -1.43
CA LEU A 348 42.06 -15.56 -1.12
C LEU A 348 42.33 -17.05 -1.32
N SER A 349 42.32 -17.81 -0.23
CA SER A 349 42.64 -19.23 -0.19
C SER A 349 41.91 -19.92 0.96
N ALA A 350 41.84 -21.25 0.92
CA ALA A 350 41.22 -22.05 1.97
C ALA A 350 41.88 -21.82 3.35
N ASP A 351 43.20 -21.63 3.38
CA ASP A 351 43.96 -21.38 4.59
C ASP A 351 43.68 -19.97 5.14
N ALA A 352 43.66 -18.95 4.27
CA ALA A 352 43.32 -17.58 4.65
C ALA A 352 41.87 -17.45 5.15
N LEU A 353 40.92 -18.19 4.56
CA LEU A 353 39.56 -18.30 5.10
C LEU A 353 39.53 -19.02 6.45
N GLY A 354 40.40 -20.02 6.64
CA GLY A 354 40.55 -20.73 7.91
C GLY A 354 41.00 -19.82 9.04
N THR A 355 42.00 -18.97 8.80
CA THR A 355 42.49 -17.98 9.77
C THR A 355 41.44 -16.91 10.05
N ALA A 356 40.74 -16.43 9.02
CA ALA A 356 39.66 -15.45 9.15
C ALA A 356 38.49 -15.98 10.00
N ARG A 357 38.06 -17.22 9.73
CA ARG A 357 37.02 -17.90 10.53
C ARG A 357 37.46 -18.07 11.98
N ALA A 358 38.70 -18.45 12.22
CA ALA A 358 39.23 -18.54 13.58
C ALA A 358 39.25 -17.18 14.27
N LYS A 359 39.51 -16.10 13.54
CA LYS A 359 39.48 -14.74 14.07
C LYS A 359 38.06 -14.30 14.44
N MET A 360 37.09 -14.51 13.56
CA MET A 360 35.67 -14.21 13.84
C MET A 360 35.16 -14.99 15.06
N ARG A 361 35.45 -16.29 15.16
CA ARG A 361 35.04 -17.10 16.32
C ARG A 361 35.69 -16.68 17.64
N ARG A 362 36.88 -16.06 17.57
CA ARG A 362 37.61 -15.56 18.74
C ARG A 362 37.29 -14.11 19.06
N GLN A 363 36.38 -13.47 18.32
CA GLN A 363 35.95 -12.12 18.64
C GLN A 363 35.36 -12.06 20.05
N THR A 364 35.72 -11.00 20.74
CA THR A 364 35.28 -10.73 22.10
C THR A 364 34.27 -9.59 22.09
N GLY A 365 33.26 -9.69 22.94
CA GLY A 365 32.36 -8.58 23.20
C GLY A 365 33.00 -7.53 24.10
N MET A 366 32.19 -6.58 24.54
CA MET A 366 32.67 -5.32 25.12
C MET A 366 33.31 -5.49 26.50
N LYS A 367 33.02 -6.61 27.19
CA LYS A 367 33.60 -6.99 28.48
C LYS A 367 34.51 -8.23 28.38
N GLY A 368 34.90 -8.63 27.17
CA GLY A 368 35.77 -9.78 26.95
C GLY A 368 35.04 -11.12 26.83
N GLU A 369 33.72 -11.12 26.79
CA GLU A 369 32.89 -12.31 26.55
C GLU A 369 33.23 -12.93 25.17
N LYS A 370 33.36 -14.25 25.08
CA LYS A 370 33.64 -14.92 23.80
C LYS A 370 32.34 -15.13 23.04
N LEU A 371 32.25 -14.57 21.83
CA LEU A 371 30.99 -14.50 21.08
C LEU A 371 30.77 -15.64 20.07
N ASP A 372 31.81 -16.42 19.72
CA ASP A 372 31.78 -17.49 18.71
C ASP A 372 31.06 -17.07 17.40
N VAL A 373 31.45 -15.92 16.86
CA VAL A 373 30.80 -15.36 15.67
C VAL A 373 31.09 -16.21 14.43
N LEU A 374 30.01 -16.60 13.73
CA LEU A 374 30.07 -17.37 12.49
C LEU A 374 29.99 -16.45 11.26
N ALA A 375 30.90 -16.65 10.31
CA ALA A 375 30.83 -16.02 9.00
C ALA A 375 29.71 -16.63 8.16
N ALA A 376 28.96 -15.78 7.43
CA ALA A 376 27.87 -16.18 6.53
C ALA A 376 28.07 -15.67 5.10
N TYR A 377 28.71 -14.51 4.94
CA TYR A 377 28.92 -13.87 3.64
C TYR A 377 30.40 -13.57 3.42
N ILE A 378 30.85 -13.70 2.17
CA ILE A 378 32.11 -13.16 1.71
C ILE A 378 31.83 -12.04 0.70
N LEU A 379 32.43 -10.88 0.91
CA LEU A 379 32.37 -9.74 0.00
C LEU A 379 33.72 -9.58 -0.69
N THR A 380 33.70 -9.50 -2.02
CA THR A 380 34.89 -9.31 -2.86
C THR A 380 34.65 -8.24 -3.92
N GLY A 381 35.73 -7.71 -4.49
CA GLY A 381 35.67 -7.04 -5.80
C GLY A 381 35.38 -8.04 -6.93
N PRO A 382 35.02 -7.54 -8.14
CA PRO A 382 34.71 -8.38 -9.29
C PRO A 382 35.88 -9.25 -9.76
N GLU A 383 37.12 -8.85 -9.48
CA GLU A 383 38.34 -9.59 -9.85
C GLU A 383 38.48 -10.92 -9.11
N LEU A 384 38.00 -10.99 -7.86
CA LEU A 384 38.08 -12.19 -7.01
C LEU A 384 36.80 -13.03 -7.01
N GLU A 385 35.74 -12.56 -7.68
CA GLU A 385 34.43 -13.21 -7.69
C GLU A 385 34.52 -14.66 -8.19
N THR A 386 35.20 -14.90 -9.32
CA THR A 386 35.36 -16.25 -9.87
C THR A 386 36.16 -17.15 -8.92
N THR A 387 37.20 -16.61 -8.28
CA THR A 387 38.02 -17.34 -7.30
C THR A 387 37.19 -17.72 -6.06
N ALA A 388 36.38 -16.79 -5.56
CA ALA A 388 35.48 -17.03 -4.44
C ALA A 388 34.41 -18.07 -4.79
N GLU A 389 33.80 -18.00 -5.98
CA GLU A 389 32.82 -18.99 -6.43
C GLU A 389 33.41 -20.39 -6.57
N ILE A 390 34.60 -20.53 -7.15
CA ILE A 390 35.30 -21.81 -7.26
C ILE A 390 35.57 -22.38 -5.86
N LEU A 391 36.07 -21.55 -4.94
CA LEU A 391 36.40 -21.98 -3.58
C LEU A 391 35.16 -22.41 -2.77
N LEU A 392 34.01 -21.76 -2.99
CA LEU A 392 32.78 -21.97 -2.20
C LEU A 392 31.79 -22.94 -2.83
N ARG A 393 31.82 -23.14 -4.15
CA ARG A 393 30.88 -24.03 -4.86
C ARG A 393 31.51 -25.34 -5.31
N SER A 394 32.84 -25.43 -5.37
CA SER A 394 33.51 -26.69 -5.74
C SER A 394 33.26 -27.77 -4.68
N PRO A 395 32.87 -29.00 -5.07
CA PRO A 395 32.68 -30.11 -4.13
C PRO A 395 34.02 -30.64 -3.56
N ALA A 396 35.11 -30.45 -4.30
CA ALA A 396 36.46 -30.80 -3.88
C ALA A 396 37.30 -29.54 -3.62
N LEU A 397 38.23 -29.59 -2.66
CA LEU A 397 39.06 -28.42 -2.36
C LEU A 397 39.99 -28.10 -3.55
N PRO A 398 39.93 -26.90 -4.15
CA PRO A 398 40.69 -26.55 -5.35
C PRO A 398 42.12 -26.12 -4.99
N THR A 399 42.89 -27.03 -4.40
CA THR A 399 44.31 -26.82 -4.05
C THR A 399 45.17 -27.73 -4.90
N ALA A 400 46.22 -27.19 -5.53
CA ALA A 400 47.05 -27.89 -6.52
C ALA A 400 47.68 -29.21 -6.03
N THR A 401 47.78 -29.41 -4.71
CA THR A 401 48.35 -30.59 -4.06
C THR A 401 47.32 -31.53 -3.44
N MET A 402 46.02 -31.22 -3.51
CA MET A 402 44.96 -32.05 -2.94
C MET A 402 44.21 -32.85 -4.01
N SER A 403 43.96 -34.13 -3.71
CA SER A 403 43.24 -35.02 -4.62
C SER A 403 41.78 -34.61 -4.78
N ALA A 404 41.19 -34.89 -5.95
CA ALA A 404 39.79 -34.61 -6.26
C ALA A 404 38.75 -35.29 -5.34
N GLY A 405 39.18 -36.20 -4.45
CA GLY A 405 38.35 -36.83 -3.41
C GLY A 405 38.36 -36.13 -2.05
N VAL A 406 39.11 -35.03 -1.88
CA VAL A 406 39.15 -34.30 -0.61
C VAL A 406 37.93 -33.39 -0.51
N TYR A 407 37.05 -33.69 0.45
CA TYR A 407 35.85 -32.93 0.74
C TYR A 407 36.16 -31.45 0.97
N ASN A 408 35.44 -30.55 0.29
CA ASN A 408 35.56 -29.12 0.53
C ASN A 408 34.79 -28.70 1.80
N PRO A 409 35.48 -28.30 2.90
CA PRO A 409 34.81 -27.87 4.13
C PRO A 409 34.06 -26.54 4.00
N TRP A 410 34.23 -25.80 2.90
CA TRP A 410 33.61 -24.50 2.64
C TRP A 410 32.40 -24.57 1.72
N ALA A 411 32.16 -25.72 1.08
CA ALA A 411 31.06 -25.90 0.14
C ALA A 411 29.72 -25.54 0.78
N GLY A 412 29.05 -24.50 0.24
CA GLY A 412 27.73 -24.05 0.67
C GLY A 412 27.65 -23.40 2.06
N LYS A 413 28.77 -23.07 2.71
CA LYS A 413 28.78 -22.42 4.04
C LYS A 413 28.79 -20.90 4.00
N LEU A 414 29.34 -20.32 2.94
CA LEU A 414 29.40 -18.88 2.73
C LEU A 414 28.72 -18.55 1.41
N THR A 415 28.03 -17.42 1.39
CA THR A 415 27.45 -16.87 0.16
C THR A 415 28.40 -15.82 -0.41
N PRO A 416 28.91 -15.98 -1.64
CA PRO A 416 29.70 -14.95 -2.30
C PRO A 416 28.82 -13.77 -2.72
N VAL A 417 29.29 -12.57 -2.40
CA VAL A 417 28.73 -11.28 -2.81
C VAL A 417 29.85 -10.50 -3.46
N SER A 418 29.60 -9.96 -4.66
CA SER A 418 30.57 -9.18 -5.42
C SER A 418 29.94 -7.84 -5.78
N ASP A 419 30.71 -6.76 -5.66
CA ASP A 419 30.25 -5.43 -6.06
C ASP A 419 31.40 -4.61 -6.69
N PRO A 420 31.13 -3.89 -7.80
CA PRO A 420 32.15 -3.07 -8.46
C PRO A 420 32.64 -1.86 -7.65
N LEU A 421 31.96 -1.49 -6.56
CA LEU A 421 32.40 -0.38 -5.69
C LEU A 421 33.57 -0.76 -4.78
N ILE A 422 33.88 -2.06 -4.65
CA ILE A 422 35.10 -2.52 -4.00
C ILE A 422 36.23 -2.41 -5.03
N THR A 423 36.95 -1.29 -4.99
CA THR A 423 37.98 -0.96 -5.98
C THR A 423 39.32 -1.65 -5.74
N ASP A 424 39.53 -2.14 -4.53
CA ASP A 424 40.72 -2.94 -4.23
C ASP A 424 40.54 -4.34 -4.81
N THR A 425 41.36 -4.66 -5.81
CA THR A 425 41.25 -5.89 -6.59
C THR A 425 41.61 -7.13 -5.79
N ASN A 426 42.35 -6.97 -4.68
CA ASN A 426 42.88 -8.10 -3.91
C ASN A 426 42.22 -8.23 -2.54
N ALA A 427 41.56 -7.16 -2.08
CA ALA A 427 40.89 -7.15 -0.80
C ALA A 427 39.61 -7.98 -0.78
N TRP A 428 39.33 -8.54 0.40
CA TRP A 428 38.09 -9.27 0.66
C TRP A 428 37.67 -9.14 2.12
N TYR A 429 36.37 -9.27 2.34
CA TYR A 429 35.74 -9.12 3.64
C TYR A 429 34.90 -10.36 3.96
N LEU A 430 34.87 -10.75 5.23
CA LEU A 430 33.90 -11.70 5.75
C LEU A 430 32.93 -10.99 6.67
N PHE A 431 31.65 -11.31 6.51
CA PHE A 431 30.58 -10.81 7.35
C PHE A 431 29.82 -11.96 7.99
N ALA A 432 29.42 -11.73 9.24
CA ALA A 432 28.44 -12.55 9.94
C ALA A 432 27.03 -12.29 9.39
N ASN A 433 26.06 -13.08 9.85
CA ASN A 433 24.67 -12.79 9.56
C ASN A 433 24.26 -11.47 10.26
N PRO A 434 23.77 -10.44 9.54
CA PRO A 434 23.40 -9.16 10.13
C PRO A 434 22.26 -9.28 11.15
N ALA A 435 21.44 -10.34 11.09
CA ALA A 435 20.41 -10.57 12.09
C ALA A 435 20.97 -10.94 13.48
N MET A 436 22.21 -11.44 13.55
CA MET A 436 22.87 -11.82 14.80
C MET A 436 23.91 -10.77 15.22
N TYR A 437 24.79 -10.39 14.30
CA TYR A 437 25.89 -9.45 14.56
C TYR A 437 25.91 -8.39 13.45
N PRO A 438 25.05 -7.37 13.52
CA PRO A 438 24.96 -6.32 12.51
C PRO A 438 26.20 -5.42 12.55
N VAL A 439 26.96 -5.38 11.45
CA VAL A 439 28.11 -4.49 11.29
C VAL A 439 27.70 -3.16 10.67
N LEU A 440 26.80 -3.24 9.70
CA LEU A 440 26.24 -2.12 8.98
C LEU A 440 24.73 -2.08 9.22
N GLU A 441 24.19 -0.89 9.40
CA GLU A 441 22.76 -0.66 9.48
C GLU A 441 22.37 0.40 8.46
N VAL A 442 21.24 0.17 7.81
CA VAL A 442 20.62 1.11 6.89
C VAL A 442 19.28 1.57 7.45
N ALA A 443 18.97 2.85 7.25
CA ALA A 443 17.71 3.42 7.65
C ALA A 443 17.05 4.20 6.51
N TRP A 444 15.74 4.02 6.41
CA TRP A 444 14.85 4.82 5.59
C TRP A 444 13.98 5.72 6.45
N LEU A 445 13.59 6.86 5.92
CA LEU A 445 12.69 7.77 6.60
C LEU A 445 11.29 7.15 6.63
N MET A 446 10.73 6.95 7.82
CA MET A 446 9.38 6.42 8.04
C MET A 446 9.11 5.07 7.35
N GLY A 447 10.15 4.29 7.07
CA GLY A 447 10.06 3.00 6.39
C GLY A 447 9.81 3.08 4.87
N GLU A 448 9.89 4.28 4.28
CA GLU A 448 9.74 4.48 2.84
C GLU A 448 11.03 4.06 2.12
N GLU A 449 11.07 2.81 1.66
CA GLU A 449 12.26 2.25 0.99
C GLU A 449 12.45 2.78 -0.44
N GLN A 450 11.37 3.27 -1.05
CA GLN A 450 11.38 3.63 -2.46
C GLN A 450 11.52 5.14 -2.65
N PRO A 451 12.23 5.57 -3.70
CA PRO A 451 12.17 6.96 -4.12
C PRO A 451 10.74 7.36 -4.47
N TYR A 452 10.32 8.54 -4.02
CA TYR A 452 9.01 9.09 -4.26
C TYR A 452 9.10 10.38 -5.09
N ILE A 453 7.95 10.78 -5.65
CA ILE A 453 7.87 11.96 -6.51
C ILE A 453 6.90 13.01 -5.96
N GLU A 454 7.21 14.27 -6.23
CA GLU A 454 6.32 15.40 -6.03
C GLU A 454 6.24 16.19 -7.35
N GLU A 455 5.05 16.69 -7.69
CA GLU A 455 4.82 17.39 -8.94
C GLU A 455 4.39 18.83 -8.70
N GLU A 456 4.91 19.74 -9.52
CA GLU A 456 4.57 21.15 -9.47
C GLU A 456 4.56 21.75 -10.88
N ALA A 457 3.55 22.57 -11.19
CA ALA A 457 3.53 23.36 -12.40
C ALA A 457 4.47 24.57 -12.26
N ILE A 458 5.53 24.64 -13.06
CA ILE A 458 6.51 25.72 -13.02
C ILE A 458 6.12 26.80 -14.04
N PHE A 459 5.41 27.82 -13.57
CA PHE A 459 4.96 28.94 -14.43
C PHE A 459 6.13 29.68 -15.10
N ALA A 460 7.26 29.83 -14.42
CA ALA A 460 8.44 30.52 -14.95
C ALA A 460 9.08 29.83 -16.17
N ALA A 461 8.77 28.54 -16.41
CA ALA A 461 9.42 27.73 -17.44
C ALA A 461 8.42 26.99 -18.36
N ASP A 462 7.12 27.30 -18.29
CA ASP A 462 6.04 26.63 -19.04
C ASP A 462 6.25 25.09 -19.09
N SER A 463 6.39 24.50 -17.90
CA SER A 463 6.74 23.09 -17.73
C SER A 463 6.13 22.49 -16.47
N ILE A 464 5.94 21.18 -16.47
CA ILE A 464 5.63 20.41 -15.25
C ILE A 464 6.96 19.94 -14.67
N GLY A 465 7.27 20.38 -13.46
CA GLY A 465 8.40 19.89 -12.68
C GLY A 465 7.99 18.65 -11.89
N ILE A 466 8.80 17.60 -11.99
CA ILE A 466 8.68 16.38 -11.19
C ILE A 466 9.94 16.26 -10.36
N LEU A 467 9.82 16.48 -9.06
CA LEU A 467 10.87 16.26 -8.09
C LEU A 467 10.92 14.77 -7.77
N VAL A 468 12.01 14.11 -8.10
CA VAL A 468 12.34 12.78 -7.57
C VAL A 468 13.14 12.98 -6.29
N ARG A 469 12.68 12.42 -5.18
CA ARG A 469 13.35 12.49 -3.87
C ARG A 469 13.53 11.08 -3.29
N HIS A 470 14.67 10.87 -2.65
CA HIS A 470 14.95 9.65 -1.91
C HIS A 470 15.65 9.97 -0.58
N ASP A 471 15.19 9.34 0.49
CA ASP A 471 15.68 9.54 1.84
C ASP A 471 16.35 8.26 2.33
N PHE A 472 17.67 8.30 2.48
CA PHE A 472 18.47 7.13 2.85
C PHE A 472 19.66 7.52 3.72
N GLY A 473 19.99 6.65 4.66
CA GLY A 473 21.20 6.73 5.47
C GLY A 473 21.74 5.34 5.78
N ALA A 474 23.05 5.25 5.95
CA ALA A 474 23.71 4.06 6.45
C ALA A 474 24.75 4.45 7.50
N GLY A 475 25.01 3.54 8.43
CA GLY A 475 26.02 3.70 9.47
C GLY A 475 26.70 2.37 9.81
N VAL A 476 27.88 2.48 10.39
CA VAL A 476 28.57 1.36 11.04
C VAL A 476 28.05 1.27 12.46
N VAL A 477 27.67 0.07 12.89
CA VAL A 477 27.07 -0.18 14.21
C VAL A 477 27.98 -1.04 15.09
N ASP A 478 28.72 -1.97 14.49
CA ASP A 478 29.60 -2.87 15.22
C ASP A 478 30.76 -3.33 14.34
N HIS A 479 31.90 -3.68 14.93
CA HIS A 479 33.05 -4.24 14.22
C HIS A 479 33.19 -5.75 14.40
N VAL A 480 32.56 -6.32 15.43
CA VAL A 480 32.72 -7.74 15.83
C VAL A 480 32.29 -8.70 14.72
N GLY A 481 31.26 -8.35 13.96
CA GLY A 481 30.68 -9.20 12.92
C GLY A 481 31.46 -9.22 11.59
N ALA A 482 32.58 -8.52 11.47
CA ALA A 482 33.32 -8.45 10.20
C ALA A 482 34.83 -8.72 10.38
N VAL A 483 35.46 -9.24 9.33
CA VAL A 483 36.92 -9.36 9.19
C VAL A 483 37.35 -8.91 7.79
N TYR A 484 38.46 -8.21 7.72
CA TYR A 484 39.04 -7.67 6.49
C TYR A 484 40.43 -8.25 6.20
N ASN A 485 40.71 -8.46 4.92
CA ASN A 485 42.04 -8.76 4.40
C ASN A 485 42.34 -7.85 3.22
N GLU A 486 43.52 -7.24 3.22
CA GLU A 486 44.02 -6.38 2.13
C GLU A 486 44.36 -7.17 0.86
N GLY A 487 44.41 -8.50 0.92
CA GLY A 487 44.87 -9.33 -0.19
C GLY A 487 46.39 -9.43 -0.27
N ALA A 488 46.91 -10.09 -1.31
CA ALA A 488 48.37 -10.23 -1.55
C ALA A 488 48.85 -9.38 -2.71
#